data_AF-A0A2G8HYS5-F1
#
_entry.id   AF-A0A2G8HYS5-F1
#
_cell.length_a   1.000
_cell.length_b   1.000
_cell.length_c   1.000
_cell.angle_alpha   90.00
_cell.angle_beta   90.00
_cell.angle_gamma   90.00
#
_symmetry.space_group_name_H-M   'P 1'
#
loop_
_entity.id
_entity.type
_entity.pdbx_description
1 polymer ?
#
loop_
_entity_poly.entity_id
_entity_poly.type
_entity_poly.pdbx_seq_one_letter_code
_entity_poly.pdbx_strand_id
1 'polypeptide(L)'
;MLESLISLFSIFIGVAASNITGLFLEKKWMTTSNSIAGVFGSIFLIKAFSRLGFAPQHIVGFQSINYLLFSIHILMSITGGSLMALLYYKLLKEKKKFEAL
;
A
#
# COMPACT_ATOMS: atom_id res chain seq x y z
N MET A 1 -5.34 2.87 -21.06
CA MET A 1 -6.43 2.20 -20.28
C MET A 1 -5.93 1.04 -19.42
N LEU A 2 -4.99 0.22 -19.89
CA LEU A 2 -4.43 -0.86 -19.05
C LEU A 2 -3.70 -0.32 -17.80
N GLU A 3 -3.00 0.81 -17.93
CA GLU A 3 -2.30 1.50 -16.82
C GLU A 3 -3.22 1.84 -15.64
N SER A 4 -4.42 2.36 -15.91
CA SER A 4 -5.41 2.69 -14.88
C SER A 4 -5.96 1.43 -14.20
N LEU A 5 -6.12 0.33 -14.95
CA LEU A 5 -6.53 -0.95 -14.38
C LEU A 5 -5.45 -1.51 -13.44
N ILE A 6 -4.18 -1.48 -13.88
CA ILE A 6 -3.03 -1.85 -13.05
C ILE A 6 -2.97 -0.99 -11.79
N SER A 7 -3.18 0.32 -11.91
CA SER A 7 -3.20 1.24 -10.76
C SER A 7 -4.30 0.88 -9.76
N LEU A 8 -5.52 0.63 -10.24
CA LEU A 8 -6.65 0.28 -9.38
C LEU A 8 -6.42 -1.07 -8.69
N PHE A 9 -5.94 -2.07 -9.43
CA PHE A 9 -5.61 -3.38 -8.89
C PHE A 9 -4.49 -3.30 -7.84
N SER A 10 -3.47 -2.49 -8.10
CA SER A 10 -2.39 -2.23 -7.16
C SER A 10 -2.90 -1.61 -5.87
N ILE A 11 -3.77 -0.59 -5.93
CA ILE A 11 -4.39 0.01 -4.74
C ILE A 11 -5.22 -1.02 -3.97
N PHE A 12 -5.98 -1.87 -4.68
CA PHE A 12 -6.76 -2.92 -4.04
C PHE A 12 -5.88 -3.90 -3.25
N ILE A 13 -4.75 -4.32 -3.82
CA ILE A 13 -3.77 -5.17 -3.13
C ILE A 13 -3.18 -4.46 -1.90
N GLY A 14 -2.88 -3.16 -2.03
CA GLY A 14 -2.39 -2.34 -0.92
C GLY A 14 -3.36 -2.27 0.25
N VAL A 15 -4.66 -2.13 -0.04
CA VAL A 15 -5.74 -2.18 0.96
C VAL A 15 -5.84 -3.55 1.61
N ALA A 16 -5.75 -4.63 0.84
CA ALA A 16 -5.74 -5.98 1.39
C ALA A 16 -4.53 -6.21 2.30
N ALA A 17 -3.32 -5.82 1.88
CA ALA A 17 -2.09 -5.93 2.66
C ALA A 17 -2.18 -5.16 3.99
N SER A 18 -2.70 -3.93 3.97
CA SER A 18 -2.89 -3.13 5.17
C SER A 18 -3.88 -3.77 6.15
N ASN A 19 -5.00 -4.29 5.66
CA ASN A 19 -5.98 -4.98 6.51
C ASN A 19 -5.42 -6.27 7.11
N ILE A 20 -4.69 -7.08 6.33
CA ILE A 20 -3.97 -8.27 6.82
C ILE A 20 -2.94 -7.88 7.88
N THR A 21 -2.23 -6.77 7.71
CA THR A 21 -1.24 -6.29 8.67
C THR A 21 -1.90 -5.84 9.98
N GLY A 22 -2.96 -5.04 9.89
CA GLY A 22 -3.73 -4.61 11.06
C GLY A 22 -4.41 -5.77 11.78
N LEU A 23 -4.71 -6.83 11.04
CA LEU A 23 -5.20 -8.10 11.56
C LEU A 23 -4.20 -8.78 12.51
N PHE A 24 -2.93 -8.83 12.14
CA PHE A 24 -1.88 -9.38 13.00
C PHE A 24 -1.56 -8.49 14.21
N LEU A 25 -1.76 -7.17 14.10
CA LEU A 25 -1.41 -6.20 15.15
C LEU A 25 -2.52 -5.99 16.19
N GLU A 26 -3.76 -5.77 15.75
CA GLU A 26 -4.90 -5.44 16.62
C GLU A 26 -5.92 -6.58 16.73
N LYS A 27 -5.72 -7.71 16.03
CA LYS A 27 -6.70 -8.82 15.92
C LYS A 27 -8.08 -8.36 15.43
N LYS A 28 -8.15 -7.27 14.65
CA LYS A 28 -9.38 -6.75 14.04
C LYS A 28 -9.39 -7.00 12.54
N TRP A 29 -10.46 -7.63 12.06
CA TRP A 29 -10.57 -8.18 10.70
C TRP A 29 -10.54 -7.13 9.58
N MET A 30 -11.25 -6.01 9.74
CA MET A 30 -11.25 -4.93 8.77
C MET A 30 -11.65 -3.62 9.44
N THR A 31 -10.87 -2.56 9.25
CA THR A 31 -11.19 -1.23 9.79
C THR A 31 -11.03 -0.16 8.73
N THR A 32 -11.86 0.87 8.79
CA THR A 32 -11.77 2.03 7.89
C THR A 32 -10.38 2.67 7.95
N SER A 33 -9.77 2.73 9.13
CA SER A 33 -8.41 3.26 9.31
C SER A 33 -7.36 2.44 8.56
N ASN A 34 -7.43 1.11 8.61
CA ASN A 34 -6.49 0.24 7.89
C ASN A 34 -6.69 0.38 6.38
N SER A 35 -7.93 0.44 5.90
CA SER A 35 -8.19 0.65 4.47
C SER A 35 -7.67 2.00 3.97
N ILE A 36 -7.88 3.10 4.73
CA ILE A 36 -7.33 4.42 4.41
C ILE A 36 -5.79 4.37 4.40
N ALA A 37 -5.18 3.78 5.43
CA ALA A 37 -3.73 3.59 5.49
C ALA A 37 -3.22 2.77 4.29
N GLY A 38 -3.96 1.76 3.86
CA GLY A 38 -3.65 0.95 2.68
C GLY A 38 -3.67 1.76 1.39
N VAL A 39 -4.73 2.53 1.14
CA VAL A 39 -4.83 3.39 -0.05
C VAL A 39 -3.67 4.40 -0.09
N PHE A 40 -3.52 5.19 0.98
CA PHE A 40 -2.52 6.26 1.00
C PHE A 40 -1.08 5.75 1.08
N GLY A 41 -0.83 4.69 1.86
CA GLY A 41 0.50 4.09 1.99
C GLY A 41 1.01 3.53 0.66
N SER A 42 0.14 2.84 -0.07
CA SER A 42 0.47 2.26 -1.37
C SER A 42 0.72 3.34 -2.42
N ILE A 43 -0.16 4.34 -2.53
CA ILE A 43 0.00 5.45 -3.47
C ILE A 43 1.27 6.24 -3.14
N PHE A 44 1.53 6.51 -1.85
CA PHE A 44 2.71 7.24 -1.41
C PHE A 44 3.99 6.53 -1.83
N LEU A 45 4.11 5.23 -1.54
CA LEU A 45 5.32 4.47 -1.88
C LEU A 45 5.50 4.35 -3.40
N ILE A 46 4.45 4.00 -4.14
CA ILE A 46 4.50 3.93 -5.61
C ILE A 46 4.92 5.28 -6.18
N LYS A 47 4.38 6.40 -5.67
CA LYS A 47 4.70 7.73 -6.19
C LYS A 47 6.10 8.19 -5.81
N ALA A 48 6.57 7.89 -4.60
CA ALA A 48 7.94 8.17 -4.17
C ALA A 48 8.97 7.46 -5.06
N PHE A 49 8.71 6.22 -5.44
CA PHE A 49 9.61 5.41 -6.28
C PHE A 49 9.23 5.44 -7.77
N SER A 50 8.24 6.24 -8.17
CA SER A 50 7.79 6.33 -9.57
C SER A 50 8.89 6.78 -10.53
N ARG A 51 9.81 7.65 -10.06
CA ARG A 51 10.97 8.15 -10.82
C ARG A 51 11.99 7.06 -11.17
N LEU A 52 11.95 5.91 -10.49
CA LEU A 52 12.79 4.75 -10.78
C LEU A 52 12.19 3.84 -11.85
N GLY A 53 11.08 4.25 -12.47
CA GLY A 53 10.44 3.50 -13.55
C GLY A 53 9.37 2.51 -13.09
N PHE A 54 8.92 2.54 -11.83
CA PHE A 54 7.87 1.63 -11.32
C PHE A 54 6.45 2.18 -11.49
N ALA A 55 6.27 3.26 -12.26
CA ALA A 55 4.94 3.77 -12.55
C ALA A 55 4.19 2.86 -13.54
N PRO A 56 2.85 2.78 -13.48
CA PRO A 56 2.04 2.00 -14.41
C PRO A 56 2.34 2.27 -15.89
N GLN A 57 2.68 3.52 -16.22
CA GLN A 57 3.07 3.98 -17.56
C GLN A 57 4.33 3.29 -18.10
N HIS A 58 5.23 2.86 -17.21
CA HIS A 58 6.46 2.16 -17.57
C HIS A 58 6.29 0.63 -17.61
N ILE A 59 5.22 0.12 -17.00
CA ILE A 59 4.88 -1.31 -16.98
C ILE A 59 4.22 -1.72 -18.30
N VAL A 60 3.40 -0.84 -18.85
CA VAL A 60 2.66 -1.06 -20.09
C VAL A 60 3.48 -0.54 -21.26
N GLY A 61 4.04 -1.45 -22.06
CA GLY A 61 4.64 -1.15 -23.35
C GLY A 61 3.59 -1.11 -24.47
N PHE A 62 4.03 -0.84 -25.70
CA PHE A 62 3.15 -0.68 -26.87
C PHE A 62 2.28 -1.92 -27.16
N GLN A 63 2.79 -3.13 -26.88
CA GLN A 63 2.07 -4.41 -27.05
C GLN A 63 2.39 -5.46 -25.97
N SER A 64 3.17 -5.12 -24.95
CA SER A 64 3.62 -6.10 -23.95
C SER A 64 3.58 -5.52 -22.53
N ILE A 65 3.42 -6.42 -21.55
CA ILE A 65 3.52 -6.09 -20.12
C ILE A 65 4.90 -6.51 -19.65
N ASN A 66 5.64 -5.59 -19.04
CA ASN A 66 6.87 -5.94 -18.38
C ASN A 66 6.55 -6.55 -17.00
N TYR A 67 6.50 -7.89 -16.95
CA TYR A 67 6.14 -8.62 -15.73
C TYR A 67 7.09 -8.36 -14.56
N LEU A 68 8.38 -8.10 -14.82
CA LEU A 68 9.34 -7.77 -13.76
C LEU A 68 8.98 -6.44 -13.08
N LEU A 69 8.73 -5.40 -13.88
CA LEU A 69 8.32 -4.10 -13.35
C LEU A 69 6.94 -4.18 -12.67
N PHE A 70 6.04 -5.00 -13.20
CA PHE A 70 4.74 -5.26 -12.56
C PHE A 70 4.88 -5.93 -11.19
N SER A 71 5.71 -6.97 -11.06
CA SER A 71 5.95 -7.64 -9.78
C SER A 71 6.52 -6.66 -8.74
N ILE A 72 7.49 -5.82 -9.13
CA ILE A 72 8.05 -4.80 -8.23
C ILE A 72 6.96 -3.78 -7.84
N HIS A 73 6.15 -3.31 -8.78
CA HIS A 73 5.05 -2.38 -8.50
C HIS A 73 4.07 -2.94 -7.46
N ILE A 74 3.72 -4.22 -7.57
CA ILE A 74 2.84 -4.90 -6.63
C ILE A 74 3.51 -5.05 -5.26
N LEU A 75 4.79 -5.41 -5.20
CA LEU A 75 5.55 -5.45 -3.94
C LEU A 75 5.60 -4.07 -3.27
N MET A 76 5.77 -3.00 -4.04
CA MET A 76 5.73 -1.62 -3.53
C MET A 76 4.35 -1.26 -2.96
N SER A 77 3.28 -1.71 -3.59
CA SER A 77 1.93 -1.52 -3.04
C SER A 77 1.74 -2.27 -1.72
N ILE A 78 2.11 -3.55 -1.68
CA ILE A 78 2.00 -4.39 -0.47
C ILE A 78 2.79 -3.77 0.67
N THR A 79 4.06 -3.45 0.42
CA THR A 79 4.95 -2.85 1.44
C THR A 79 4.46 -1.47 1.87
N GLY A 80 4.00 -0.62 0.95
CA GLY A 80 3.44 0.69 1.27
C GLY A 80 2.20 0.62 2.15
N GLY A 81 1.25 -0.26 1.80
CA GLY A 81 0.05 -0.50 2.59
C GLY A 81 0.35 -1.04 3.99
N SER A 82 1.19 -2.08 4.09
CA SER A 82 1.60 -2.68 5.37
C SER A 82 2.39 -1.71 6.26
N LEU A 83 3.34 -0.96 5.68
CA LEU A 83 4.16 -0.01 6.42
C LEU A 83 3.30 1.10 7.04
N MET A 84 2.32 1.62 6.29
CA MET A 84 1.43 2.66 6.78
C MET A 84 0.52 2.15 7.91
N ALA A 85 0.05 0.89 7.82
CA ALA A 85 -0.69 0.24 8.91
C ALA A 85 0.15 0.11 10.19
N LEU A 86 1.41 -0.30 10.06
CA LEU A 86 2.36 -0.40 11.18
C LEU A 86 2.62 0.96 11.84
N LEU A 87 2.84 2.00 11.03
CA LEU A 87 3.02 3.38 11.49
C LEU A 87 1.80 3.87 12.26
N TYR A 88 0.60 3.66 11.71
CA TYR A 88 -0.66 4.01 12.37
C TYR A 88 -0.79 3.35 13.73
N TYR A 89 -0.55 2.04 13.82
CA TYR A 89 -0.62 1.29 15.08
C TYR A 89 0.37 1.84 16.12
N LYS A 90 1.61 2.14 15.71
CA LYS A 90 2.64 2.69 16.60
C LYS A 90 2.22 4.04 17.17
N LEU A 91 1.70 4.94 16.32
CA LEU A 91 1.20 6.25 16.75
C LEU A 91 0.04 6.13 17.73
N LEU A 92 -0.88 5.20 17.48
CA LEU A 92 -2.03 4.97 18.35
C LEU A 92 -1.62 4.46 19.74
N LYS A 93 -0.59 3.61 19.79
CA LYS A 93 -0.03 3.09 21.04
C LYS A 93 0.67 4.20 21.86
N GLU A 94 1.47 5.04 21.21
CA GLU A 94 2.14 6.16 21.88
C GLU A 94 1.13 7.20 22.40
N LYS A 95 0.09 7.51 21.61
CA LYS A 95 -0.97 8.43 22.05
C LYS A 95 -1.64 7.95 23.34
N LYS A 96 -2.03 6.67 23.41
CA LYS A 96 -2.64 6.08 24.61
C LYS A 96 -1.72 6.12 25.83
N LYS A 97 -0.40 5.97 25.61
CA LYS A 97 0.60 6.06 26.69
C LYS A 97 0.69 7.49 27.24
N PHE A 98 0.58 8.50 26.38
CA PHE A 98 0.61 9.91 26.78
C PHE A 98 -0.68 10.32 27.52
N GLU A 99 -1.85 9.85 27.10
CA GLU A 99 -3.14 10.17 27.75
C GLU A 99 -3.32 9.49 29.12
N ALA A 100 -2.51 8.48 29.45
CA ALA A 100 -2.55 7.77 30.73
C ALA A 100 -1.63 8.36 31.81
N LEU A 101 -0.94 9.46 31.49
CA LEU A 101 0.06 10.16 32.32
C LEU A 101 -0.53 11.49 32.81
#